data_AF-A0A9Q0M353-F1
#
_entry.id   AF-A0A9Q0M353-F1
#
_cell.length_a   1.000
_cell.length_b   1.000
_cell.length_c   1.000
_cell.angle_alpha   90.00
_cell.angle_beta   90.00
_cell.angle_gamma   90.00
#
_symmetry.space_group_name_H-M   'P 1'
#
loop_
_entity.id
_entity.type
_entity.pdbx_description
1 polymer ?
#
loop_
_entity_poly.entity_id
_entity_poly.type
_entity_poly.pdbx_seq_one_letter_code
_entity_poly.pdbx_strand_id
1 'polypeptide(L)'
;MMGQYRDYNDIPEDEFPIDGAMPVEYWYGEIEQYEWFGNEPMNIDTNLKEMDPDSWRSFTQLVWRDSSEIGIGCTRNGNGDLLVVADYDPPGNVPGSFKSSVLSLA
;
A
#
# COMPACT_ATOMS: atom_id res chain seq x y z
N MET A 1 21.71 -3.61 18.79
CA MET A 1 22.41 -2.87 17.71
C MET A 1 21.30 -2.22 16.90
N MET A 2 20.95 -0.97 17.26
CA MET A 2 19.80 -0.24 16.70
C MET A 2 20.34 0.60 15.53
N GLY A 3 19.80 0.41 14.32
CA GLY A 3 20.08 1.29 13.20
C GLY A 3 19.69 2.73 13.56
N GLN A 4 20.54 3.68 13.19
CA GLN A 4 20.29 5.10 13.44
C GLN A 4 19.11 5.54 12.57
N TYR A 5 17.99 5.90 13.20
CA TYR A 5 16.89 6.58 12.53
C TYR A 5 17.40 7.97 12.10
N ARG A 6 17.47 8.21 10.79
CA ARG A 6 17.68 9.56 10.23
C ARG A 6 16.30 10.13 9.92
N ASP A 7 16.09 11.41 10.24
CA ASP A 7 14.88 12.13 9.87
C ASP A 7 14.79 12.18 8.34
N TYR A 8 13.61 11.88 7.78
CA TYR A 8 13.40 11.86 6.33
C TYR A 8 13.72 13.21 5.67
N ASN A 9 13.64 14.30 6.43
CA ASN A 9 13.95 15.66 5.95
C ASN A 9 15.46 15.95 5.83
N ASP A 10 16.31 15.07 6.37
CA ASP A 10 17.78 15.26 6.41
C ASP A 10 18.53 14.42 5.33
N ILE A 11 17.81 13.71 4.46
CA ILE A 11 18.40 12.88 3.40
C ILE A 11 18.45 13.73 2.11
N PRO A 12 19.63 13.93 1.51
CA PRO A 12 19.74 14.57 0.19
C PRO A 12 18.85 13.87 -0.84
N GLU A 13 18.11 14.61 -1.66
CA GLU A 13 17.18 14.06 -2.68
C GLU A 13 17.87 13.05 -3.62
N ASP A 14 19.16 13.25 -3.90
CA ASP A 14 20.01 12.41 -4.74
C ASP A 14 20.55 11.16 -4.03
N GLU A 15 20.52 11.14 -2.69
CA GLU A 15 20.93 10.00 -1.87
C GLU A 15 19.75 9.17 -1.35
N PHE A 16 18.49 9.57 -1.57
CA PHE A 16 17.33 8.79 -1.11
C PHE A 16 17.45 7.35 -1.62
N PRO A 17 17.83 6.40 -0.74
CA PRO A 17 17.77 5.00 -1.08
C PRO A 17 16.31 4.74 -1.44
N ILE A 18 16.04 3.88 -2.42
CA ILE A 18 14.68 3.39 -2.59
C ILE A 18 14.39 2.54 -1.36
N ASP A 19 13.91 3.18 -0.30
CA ASP A 19 13.54 2.53 0.94
C ASP A 19 12.16 1.95 0.70
N GLY A 20 12.08 0.62 0.73
CA GLY A 20 10.82 -0.11 0.62
C GLY A 20 9.83 0.26 1.73
N ALA A 21 10.30 0.84 2.85
CA ALA A 21 9.43 1.35 3.89
C ALA A 21 8.51 2.48 3.39
N MET A 22 9.03 3.42 2.59
CA MET A 22 8.26 4.58 2.15
C MET A 22 6.97 4.25 1.38
N PRO A 23 6.97 3.41 0.32
CA PRO A 23 5.74 3.03 -0.36
C PRO A 23 4.80 2.22 0.55
N VAL A 24 5.34 1.39 1.45
CA VAL A 24 4.52 0.61 2.40
C VAL A 24 3.85 1.51 3.43
N GLU A 25 4.55 2.49 3.97
CA GLU A 25 3.99 3.51 4.88
C GLU A 25 2.91 4.33 4.18
N TYR A 26 3.14 4.73 2.92
CA TYR A 26 2.16 5.45 2.11
C TYR A 26 0.89 4.62 1.86
N TRP A 27 1.04 3.38 1.38
CA TRP A 27 -0.10 2.48 1.12
C TRP A 27 -0.85 2.12 2.41
N TYR A 28 -0.15 1.87 3.51
CA TYR A 28 -0.79 1.55 4.79
C TYR A 28 -1.52 2.76 5.36
N GLY A 29 -1.03 3.98 5.14
CA GLY A 29 -1.66 5.23 5.59
C GLY A 29 -3.09 5.43 5.07
N GLU A 30 -3.45 4.79 3.95
CA GLU A 30 -4.83 4.81 3.44
C GLU A 30 -5.84 4.13 4.39
N ILE A 31 -5.37 3.42 5.44
CA ILE A 31 -6.22 2.94 6.53
C ILE A 31 -7.11 4.04 7.12
N GLU A 32 -6.65 5.29 7.12
CA GLU A 32 -7.42 6.45 7.60
C GLU A 32 -8.72 6.69 6.83
N GLN A 33 -8.80 6.16 5.60
CA GLN A 33 -9.96 6.29 4.72
C GLN A 33 -10.82 5.01 4.67
N TYR A 34 -10.36 3.91 5.31
CA TYR A 34 -11.05 2.63 5.28
C TYR A 34 -12.00 2.47 6.48
N GLU A 35 -13.30 2.48 6.22
CA GLU A 35 -14.34 2.41 7.26
C GLU A 35 -15.07 1.05 7.35
N TRP A 36 -14.80 0.12 6.43
CA TRP A 36 -15.61 -1.11 6.25
C TRP A 36 -15.08 -2.32 7.02
N PHE A 37 -14.38 -2.14 8.13
CA PHE A 37 -13.95 -3.27 8.96
C PHE A 37 -15.14 -4.16 9.35
N GLY A 38 -15.00 -5.47 9.12
CA GLY A 38 -16.05 -6.45 9.38
C GLY A 38 -17.28 -6.37 8.47
N ASN A 39 -17.23 -5.54 7.42
CA ASN A 39 -18.31 -5.31 6.46
C ASN A 39 -17.79 -5.34 5.01
N GLU A 40 -18.70 -5.33 4.04
CA GLU A 40 -18.34 -5.14 2.63
C GLU A 40 -18.45 -3.65 2.26
N PRO A 41 -17.50 -3.11 1.47
CA PRO A 41 -17.62 -1.76 0.93
C PRO A 41 -18.84 -1.65 0.01
N MET A 42 -19.58 -0.56 0.13
CA MET A 42 -20.65 -0.24 -0.81
C MET A 42 -20.07 0.48 -2.04
N ASN A 43 -20.55 0.13 -3.24
CA ASN A 43 -20.14 0.76 -4.50
C ASN A 43 -18.63 0.66 -4.81
N ILE A 44 -18.06 -0.55 -4.76
CA ILE A 44 -16.70 -0.79 -5.26
C ILE A 44 -16.71 -0.50 -6.77
N ASP A 45 -16.25 0.69 -7.16
CA ASP A 45 -15.99 0.98 -8.56
C ASP A 45 -14.71 0.25 -8.97
N THR A 46 -14.87 -0.79 -9.79
CA THR A 46 -13.76 -1.56 -10.34
C THR A 46 -13.02 -0.80 -11.45
N ASN A 47 -13.50 0.38 -11.85
CA ASN A 47 -12.86 1.24 -12.86
C ASN A 47 -12.02 2.37 -12.24
N LEU A 48 -11.82 2.37 -10.91
CA LEU A 48 -10.88 3.29 -10.27
C LEU A 48 -9.51 3.09 -10.91
N LYS A 49 -9.02 4.15 -11.56
CA LYS A 49 -7.67 4.17 -12.11
C LYS A 49 -6.70 4.07 -10.94
N GLU A 50 -5.57 3.40 -11.17
CA GLU A 50 -4.52 3.06 -10.19
C GLU A 50 -3.83 4.27 -9.50
N MET A 51 -4.42 5.47 -9.57
CA MET A 51 -3.91 6.70 -8.95
C MET A 51 -5.06 7.59 -8.45
N ASP A 52 -6.10 7.01 -7.86
CA ASP A 52 -7.00 7.81 -7.03
C ASP A 52 -6.37 7.91 -5.61
N PRO A 53 -5.86 9.08 -5.20
CA PRO A 53 -5.27 9.26 -3.87
C PRO A 53 -6.27 9.04 -2.71
N ASP A 54 -7.57 8.93 -3.03
CA ASP A 54 -8.63 8.61 -2.08
C ASP A 54 -8.98 7.09 -2.06
N SER A 55 -8.11 6.24 -2.64
CA SER A 55 -8.36 4.81 -2.75
C SER A 55 -7.68 4.00 -1.65
N TRP A 56 -8.42 3.58 -0.63
CA TRP A 56 -8.03 2.62 0.42
C TRP A 56 -7.59 1.22 -0.08
N ARG A 57 -7.50 1.03 -1.39
CA ARG A 57 -7.28 -0.27 -2.04
C ARG A 57 -5.86 -0.78 -1.85
N SER A 58 -4.87 0.10 -1.75
CA SER A 58 -3.48 -0.32 -1.49
C SER A 58 -3.38 -0.84 -0.07
N PHE A 59 -3.99 -0.14 0.90
CA PHE A 59 -4.12 -0.62 2.28
C PHE A 59 -4.79 -2.00 2.34
N THR A 60 -5.97 -2.17 1.74
CA THR A 60 -6.70 -3.44 1.85
C THR A 60 -5.99 -4.59 1.17
N GLN A 61 -5.23 -4.35 0.09
CA GLN A 61 -4.37 -5.36 -0.51
C GLN A 61 -3.20 -5.73 0.41
N LEU A 62 -2.55 -4.73 1.02
CA LEU A 62 -1.40 -4.92 1.89
C LEU A 62 -1.74 -5.79 3.12
N VAL A 63 -2.96 -5.65 3.66
CA VAL A 63 -3.44 -6.42 4.81
C VAL A 63 -4.35 -7.58 4.44
N TRP A 64 -4.44 -7.94 3.15
CA TRP A 64 -5.37 -8.97 2.69
C TRP A 64 -4.99 -10.34 3.25
N ARG A 65 -5.83 -10.89 4.14
CA ARG A 65 -5.56 -12.13 4.89
C ARG A 65 -5.06 -13.29 4.03
N ASP A 66 -5.67 -13.46 2.85
CA ASP A 66 -5.45 -14.66 2.03
C ASP A 66 -4.30 -14.47 1.01
N SER A 67 -3.74 -13.26 0.87
CA SER A 67 -2.54 -13.02 0.05
C SER A 67 -1.31 -13.54 0.79
N SER A 68 -0.52 -14.38 0.14
CA SER A 68 0.58 -15.11 0.77
C SER A 68 1.96 -14.83 0.17
N GLU A 69 1.99 -14.35 -1.07
CA GLU A 69 3.20 -14.03 -1.81
C GLU A 69 3.14 -12.59 -2.31
N ILE A 70 4.31 -11.94 -2.39
CA ILE A 70 4.45 -10.58 -2.88
C ILE A 70 5.73 -10.43 -3.71
N GLY A 71 5.60 -9.80 -4.87
CA GLY A 71 6.71 -9.32 -5.70
C GLY A 71 6.71 -7.80 -5.74
N ILE A 72 7.87 -7.18 -5.50
CA ILE A 72 8.04 -5.72 -5.56
C ILE A 72 8.99 -5.35 -6.69
N GLY A 73 8.58 -4.41 -7.53
CA GLY A 73 9.41 -3.77 -8.54
C GLY A 73 9.47 -2.26 -8.30
N CYS A 74 10.62 -1.65 -8.55
CA CYS A 74 10.76 -0.20 -8.50
C CYS A 74 11.61 0.33 -9.65
N THR A 75 11.31 1.56 -10.07
CA THR A 75 12.12 2.31 -11.04
C THR A 75 12.07 3.79 -10.73
N ARG A 76 13.14 4.52 -11.05
CA ARG A 76 13.21 5.98 -10.90
C ARG A 76 13.48 6.60 -12.26
N ASN A 77 12.70 7.60 -12.65
CA ASN A 77 12.95 8.30 -13.92
C ASN A 77 14.04 9.38 -13.78
N GLY A 78 14.42 10.01 -14.90
CA GLY A 78 15.44 11.06 -14.90
C GLY A 78 15.07 12.35 -14.15
N ASN A 79 13.79 12.52 -13.77
CA ASN A 79 13.31 13.64 -12.97
C ASN A 79 13.30 13.32 -11.46
N GLY A 80 13.65 12.08 -11.08
CA GLY A 80 13.60 11.63 -9.69
C GLY A 80 12.28 10.98 -9.27
N ASP A 81 11.28 10.92 -10.16
CA ASP A 81 9.99 10.29 -9.84
C ASP A 81 10.19 8.79 -9.61
N LEU A 82 9.72 8.30 -8.45
CA LEU A 82 9.77 6.89 -8.08
C LEU A 82 8.44 6.22 -8.46
N LEU A 83 8.53 5.15 -9.25
CA LEU A 83 7.43 4.22 -9.46
C LEU A 83 7.72 2.93 -8.69
N VAL A 84 6.82 2.55 -7.79
CA VAL A 84 6.85 1.28 -7.07
C VAL A 84 5.60 0.49 -7.44
N VAL A 85 5.78 -0.78 -7.76
CA VAL A 85 4.70 -1.72 -8.08
C VAL A 85 4.81 -2.90 -7.13
N ALA A 86 3.67 -3.33 -6.61
CA ALA A 86 3.53 -4.55 -5.82
C ALA A 86 2.55 -5.49 -6.52
N ASP A 87 2.94 -6.75 -6.67
CA ASP A 87 2.12 -7.82 -7.20
C ASP A 87 1.93 -8.88 -6.11
N TYR A 88 0.69 -9.34 -5.90
CA TYR A 88 0.31 -10.19 -4.79
C TYR A 88 -0.37 -11.47 -5.28
N ASP A 89 -0.03 -12.61 -4.68
CA ASP A 89 -0.68 -13.90 -4.96
C ASP A 89 -1.10 -14.63 -3.66
N PRO A 90 -2.35 -15.13 -3.56
CA PRO A 90 -3.52 -14.77 -4.36
C PRO A 90 -3.84 -13.25 -4.31
N PRO A 91 -4.51 -12.69 -5.34
CA PRO A 91 -4.84 -11.27 -5.37
C PRO A 91 -5.90 -10.92 -4.33
N GLY A 92 -5.75 -9.75 -3.72
CA GLY A 92 -6.71 -9.19 -2.79
C GLY A 92 -7.77 -8.33 -3.48
N ASN A 93 -8.47 -7.51 -2.68
CA ASN A 93 -9.50 -6.60 -3.14
C ASN A 93 -10.63 -7.26 -3.95
N VAL A 94 -10.89 -8.53 -3.67
CA VAL A 94 -11.96 -9.30 -4.32
C VAL A 94 -13.31 -8.87 -3.73
N PRO A 95 -14.24 -8.32 -4.54
CA PRO A 95 -15.55 -7.94 -4.06
C PRO A 95 -16.29 -9.10 -3.38
N GLY A 96 -16.94 -8.82 -2.24
CA GLY A 96 -17.64 -9.83 -1.45
C GLY A 96 -16.76 -10.61 -0.48
N SER A 97 -15.46 -10.29 -0.41
CA SER A 97 -14.50 -10.96 0.48
C SER A 97 -13.84 -10.04 1.51
N PHE A 98 -14.10 -8.73 1.47
CA PHE A 98 -13.46 -7.73 2.34
C PHE A 98 -13.72 -7.99 3.81
N LYS A 99 -14.95 -8.32 4.17
CA LYS A 99 -15.34 -8.62 5.56
C LYS A 99 -14.48 -9.71 6.19
N SER A 100 -14.11 -10.70 5.39
CA SER A 100 -13.29 -11.82 5.86
C SER A 100 -11.79 -11.55 5.74
N SER A 101 -11.37 -10.65 4.84
CA SER A 101 -9.97 -10.47 4.47
C SER A 101 -9.28 -9.26 5.08
N VAL A 102 -10.05 -8.22 5.47
CA VAL A 102 -9.54 -7.00 6.10
C VAL A 102 -10.02 -6.96 7.55
N LEU A 103 -9.16 -7.41 8.46
CA LEU A 103 -9.50 -7.58 9.88
C LEU A 103 -9.33 -6.26 10.65
N SER A 104 -10.18 -6.04 11.66
CA SER A 104 -10.04 -4.89 12.56
C SER A 104 -8.74 -4.96 13.36
N LEU A 105 -8.20 -3.80 13.69
CA LEU A 105 -7.09 -3.68 14.64
C LEU A 105 -7.46 -4.36 15.98
N ALA A 106 -6.52 -5.11 16.53
CA ALA A 106 -6.66 -5.81 17.81
C ALA A 106 -6.23 -4.93 18.98
#